data_AF-A0A2M9KP98-F1
#
_entry.id   AF-A0A2M9KP98-F1
#
_cell.length_a   1.000
_cell.length_b   1.000
_cell.length_c   1.000
_cell.angle_alpha   90.00
_cell.angle_beta   90.00
_cell.angle_gamma   90.00
#
_symmetry.space_group_name_H-M   'P 1'
#
loop_
_entity.id
_entity.type
_entity.pdbx_description
1 polymer ?
#
loop_
_entity_poly.entity_id
_entity_poly.type
_entity_poly.pdbx_seq_one_letter_code
_entity_poly.pdbx_strand_id
1 'polypeptide(L)'
;MRAADGTIALELDARQRTSVPGIWSAGETGGIGGAELALAEGELAARAIAGAAAPAALVRRRARLRAFAAAMGAAHRPGAGWTGWLRDDTEVCRCEEVPAGCVREAVEDLGAGDVRTVKLLTRAGMGWCQGRMCGPAVAALAGEGASSPGGAAPDRRPLSCPVPLRHLAELPATDG
;
A
#
# COMPACT_ATOMS: atom_id res chain seq x y z
N MET A 1 -4.63 -8.41 1.38
CA MET A 1 -3.90 -9.21 2.39
C MET A 1 -2.81 -8.39 3.06
N ARG A 2 -2.19 -8.88 4.15
CA ARG A 2 -0.94 -8.33 4.70
C ARG A 2 0.25 -9.15 4.22
N ALA A 3 1.31 -8.49 3.77
CA ALA A 3 2.56 -9.13 3.39
C ALA A 3 3.44 -9.45 4.62
N ALA A 4 4.51 -10.21 4.43
CA ALA A 4 5.40 -10.65 5.51
C ALA A 4 6.10 -9.49 6.25
N ASP A 5 6.28 -8.36 5.57
CA ASP A 5 6.80 -7.10 6.12
C ASP A 5 5.71 -6.25 6.83
N GLY A 6 4.47 -6.75 6.91
CA GLY A 6 3.34 -6.06 7.54
C GLY A 6 2.63 -5.03 6.65
N THR A 7 3.14 -4.79 5.44
CA THR A 7 2.53 -3.87 4.46
C THR A 7 1.24 -4.44 3.87
N ILE A 8 0.44 -3.58 3.23
CA ILE A 8 -0.77 -3.98 2.53
C ILE A 8 -0.41 -4.38 1.09
N ALA A 9 -0.86 -5.56 0.69
CA ALA A 9 -0.69 -6.11 -0.65
C ALA A 9 -2.00 -6.67 -1.20
N LEU A 10 -2.11 -6.75 -2.53
CA LEU A 10 -3.20 -7.44 -3.20
C LEU A 10 -3.17 -8.92 -2.87
N GLU A 11 -4.35 -9.48 -2.60
CA GLU A 11 -4.51 -10.93 -2.57
C GLU A 11 -4.67 -11.44 -4.00
N LEU A 12 -3.78 -12.34 -4.41
CA LEU A 12 -3.69 -12.84 -5.77
C LEU A 12 -3.71 -14.38 -5.75
N ASP A 13 -4.48 -14.96 -6.65
CA ASP A 13 -4.51 -16.41 -6.81
C ASP A 13 -3.23 -16.97 -7.47
N ALA A 14 -3.17 -18.30 -7.63
CA ALA A 14 -2.02 -18.96 -8.27
C ALA A 14 -1.78 -18.50 -9.73
N ARG A 15 -2.80 -17.95 -10.39
CA ARG A 15 -2.78 -17.44 -11.77
C ARG A 15 -2.69 -15.91 -11.83
N GLN A 16 -2.35 -15.26 -10.72
CA GLN A 16 -2.19 -13.81 -10.61
C GLN A 16 -3.48 -12.99 -10.82
N ARG A 17 -4.64 -13.60 -10.62
CA ARG A 17 -5.93 -12.91 -10.67
C ARG A 17 -6.17 -12.14 -9.38
N THR A 18 -6.73 -10.95 -9.52
CA THR A 18 -7.28 -10.19 -8.39
C THR A 18 -8.70 -10.68 -8.08
N SER A 19 -9.31 -10.16 -7.01
CA SER A 19 -10.73 -10.36 -6.73
C SER A 19 -11.68 -9.67 -7.73
N VAL A 20 -11.17 -8.77 -8.57
CA VAL A 20 -11.95 -8.11 -9.62
C VAL A 20 -11.84 -8.92 -10.92
N PRO A 21 -12.96 -9.43 -11.47
CA PRO A 21 -12.95 -10.18 -12.71
C PRO A 21 -12.31 -9.38 -13.86
N GLY A 22 -11.49 -10.05 -14.67
CA GLY A 22 -10.80 -9.40 -15.79
C GLY A 22 -9.58 -8.55 -15.39
N ILE A 23 -9.22 -8.51 -14.09
CA ILE A 23 -8.04 -7.78 -13.63
C ILE A 23 -7.03 -8.75 -13.00
N TRP A 24 -5.79 -8.67 -13.51
CA TRP A 24 -4.62 -9.38 -13.00
C TRP A 24 -3.62 -8.40 -12.43
N SER A 25 -2.73 -8.89 -11.56
CA SER A 25 -1.62 -8.09 -11.04
C SER A 25 -0.39 -8.97 -10.83
N ALA A 26 0.79 -8.40 -10.99
CA ALA A 26 2.05 -9.12 -10.84
C ALA A 26 3.13 -8.20 -10.24
N GLY A 27 4.11 -8.80 -9.58
CA GLY A 27 5.19 -8.05 -8.93
C GLY A 27 4.73 -7.44 -7.60
N GLU A 28 5.24 -6.24 -7.31
CA GLU A 28 5.21 -5.70 -5.94
C GLU A 28 3.81 -5.33 -5.44
N THR A 29 2.82 -5.23 -6.31
CA THR A 29 1.42 -5.09 -5.92
C THR A 29 0.92 -6.28 -5.10
N GLY A 30 1.50 -7.47 -5.30
CA GLY A 30 1.28 -8.69 -4.50
C GLY A 30 2.21 -8.82 -3.28
N GLY A 31 3.03 -7.80 -3.00
CA GLY A 31 4.05 -7.78 -1.94
C GLY A 31 5.46 -7.70 -2.50
N ILE A 32 6.40 -7.17 -1.70
CA ILE A 32 7.79 -6.97 -2.10
C ILE A 32 8.48 -8.33 -2.25
N GLY A 33 9.03 -8.62 -3.42
CA GLY A 33 9.80 -9.85 -3.64
C GLY A 33 10.86 -9.82 -4.74
N GLY A 34 11.15 -8.65 -5.29
CA GLY A 34 12.25 -8.43 -6.24
C GLY A 34 11.94 -8.77 -7.70
N ALA A 35 12.86 -8.35 -8.57
CA ALA A 35 12.67 -8.38 -10.03
C ALA A 35 12.41 -9.79 -10.58
N GLU A 36 13.15 -10.79 -10.10
CA GLU A 36 12.99 -12.19 -10.54
C GLU A 36 11.60 -12.74 -10.24
N LEU A 37 11.04 -12.41 -9.07
CA LEU A 37 9.67 -12.80 -8.73
C LEU A 37 8.67 -12.08 -9.62
N ALA A 38 8.84 -10.75 -9.80
CA ALA A 38 7.95 -9.94 -10.60
C ALA A 38 7.87 -10.43 -12.06
N LEU A 39 9.00 -10.83 -12.65
CA LEU A 39 9.05 -11.41 -13.99
C LEU A 39 8.30 -12.75 -14.05
N ALA A 40 8.51 -13.64 -13.07
CA ALA A 40 7.84 -14.93 -13.03
C ALA A 40 6.31 -14.78 -12.83
N GLU A 41 5.89 -13.84 -11.99
CA GLU A 41 4.48 -13.52 -11.80
C GLU A 41 3.87 -12.85 -13.05
N GLY A 42 4.61 -11.97 -13.71
CA GLY A 42 4.20 -11.36 -14.98
C GLY A 42 3.94 -12.39 -16.07
N GLU A 43 4.83 -13.38 -16.21
CA GLU A 43 4.62 -14.49 -17.15
C GLU A 43 3.39 -15.34 -16.78
N LEU A 44 3.17 -15.63 -15.49
CA LEU A 44 1.99 -16.35 -15.04
C LEU A 44 0.69 -15.58 -15.35
N ALA A 45 0.68 -14.27 -15.11
CA ALA A 45 -0.45 -13.40 -15.42
C ALA A 45 -0.73 -13.39 -16.93
N ALA A 46 0.30 -13.17 -17.75
CA ALA A 46 0.18 -13.14 -19.21
C ALA A 46 -0.37 -14.46 -19.78
N ARG A 47 0.12 -15.61 -19.29
CA ARG A 47 -0.41 -16.92 -19.68
C ARG A 47 -1.87 -17.11 -19.26
N ALA A 48 -2.23 -16.64 -18.06
CA ALA A 48 -3.61 -16.70 -17.59
C ALA A 48 -4.56 -15.86 -18.45
N ILE A 49 -4.13 -14.67 -18.89
CA ILE A 49 -4.86 -13.79 -19.81
C ILE A 49 -5.00 -14.45 -21.18
N ALA A 50 -3.93 -15.04 -21.71
CA ALA A 50 -3.92 -15.71 -23.01
C ALA A 50 -4.65 -17.08 -23.03
N GLY A 51 -5.22 -17.53 -21.90
CA GLY A 51 -5.84 -18.85 -21.79
C GLY A 51 -4.85 -20.02 -21.85
N ALA A 52 -3.54 -19.75 -21.74
CA ALA A 52 -2.49 -20.75 -21.83
C ALA A 52 -2.20 -21.40 -20.45
N ALA A 53 -1.78 -22.67 -20.49
CA ALA A 53 -1.33 -23.37 -19.30
C ALA A 53 0.01 -22.81 -18.80
N ALA A 54 0.17 -22.73 -17.47
CA ALA A 54 1.41 -22.35 -16.83
C ALA A 54 2.37 -23.55 -16.77
N PRO A 55 3.62 -23.44 -17.25
CA PRO A 55 4.62 -24.49 -17.09
C PRO A 55 4.87 -24.79 -15.61
N ALA A 56 4.93 -26.07 -15.24
CA ALA A 56 5.17 -26.46 -13.84
C ALA A 56 6.49 -25.90 -13.28
N ALA A 57 7.51 -25.73 -14.13
CA ALA A 57 8.78 -25.11 -13.76
C ALA A 57 8.61 -23.63 -13.35
N LEU A 58 7.77 -22.88 -14.06
CA LEU A 58 7.47 -21.48 -13.75
C LEU A 58 6.74 -21.36 -12.40
N VAL A 59 5.74 -22.22 -12.16
CA VAL A 59 5.01 -22.27 -10.89
C VAL A 59 5.95 -22.55 -9.72
N ARG A 60 6.85 -23.55 -9.86
CA ARG A 60 7.86 -23.88 -8.84
C ARG A 60 8.85 -22.74 -8.59
N ARG A 61 9.36 -22.11 -9.66
CA ARG A 61 10.27 -20.96 -9.57
C ARG A 61 9.62 -19.82 -8.79
N ARG A 62 8.39 -19.46 -9.14
CA ARG A 62 7.60 -18.42 -8.45
C ARG A 62 7.35 -18.78 -6.98
N ALA A 63 7.04 -20.03 -6.65
CA ALA A 63 6.87 -20.46 -5.25
C ALA A 63 8.15 -20.29 -4.43
N ARG A 64 9.31 -20.71 -4.98
CA ARG A 64 10.62 -20.54 -4.33
C ARG A 64 10.96 -19.07 -4.10
N LEU A 65 10.72 -18.22 -5.10
CA LEU A 65 10.99 -16.79 -5.01
C LEU A 65 10.06 -16.10 -3.99
N ARG A 66 8.77 -16.47 -3.93
CA ARG A 66 7.86 -15.97 -2.88
C ARG A 66 8.30 -16.40 -1.47
N ALA A 67 8.76 -17.63 -1.30
CA ALA A 67 9.26 -18.10 0.00
C ALA A 67 10.49 -17.30 0.46
N PHE A 68 11.42 -17.04 -0.46
CA PHE A 68 12.57 -16.19 -0.19
C PHE A 68 12.16 -14.75 0.16
N ALA A 69 11.26 -14.16 -0.63
CA ALA A 69 10.72 -12.83 -0.38
C ALA A 69 10.05 -12.71 1.00
N ALA A 70 9.27 -13.71 1.39
CA ALA A 70 8.63 -13.76 2.71
C ALA A 70 9.66 -13.80 3.85
N ALA A 71 10.73 -14.58 3.71
CA ALA A 71 11.81 -14.63 4.68
C ALA A 71 12.52 -13.27 4.81
N MET A 72 12.81 -12.62 3.69
CA MET A 72 13.42 -11.28 3.67
C MET A 72 12.50 -10.22 4.29
N GLY A 73 11.22 -10.22 3.94
CA GLY A 73 10.24 -9.29 4.50
C GLY A 73 10.10 -9.43 6.02
N ALA A 74 10.11 -10.67 6.53
CA ALA A 74 10.10 -10.92 7.97
C ALA A 74 11.39 -10.45 8.67
N ALA A 75 12.56 -10.67 8.06
CA ALA A 75 13.85 -10.29 8.63
C ALA A 75 14.09 -8.77 8.64
N HIS A 76 13.54 -8.04 7.67
CA HIS A 76 13.76 -6.59 7.51
C HIS A 76 12.58 -5.72 7.95
N ARG A 77 11.53 -6.31 8.53
CA ARG A 77 10.38 -5.55 9.03
C ARG A 77 10.82 -4.54 10.11
N PRO A 78 10.38 -3.27 10.05
CA PRO A 78 10.61 -2.32 11.12
C PRO A 78 10.12 -2.87 12.48
N GLY A 79 10.94 -2.76 13.52
CA GLY A 79 10.59 -3.20 14.86
C GLY A 79 9.40 -2.43 15.44
N ALA A 80 8.59 -3.05 16.31
CA ALA A 80 7.33 -2.48 16.79
C ALA A 80 7.44 -1.15 17.55
N GLY A 81 8.63 -0.76 18.00
CA GLY A 81 8.87 0.47 18.77
C GLY A 81 9.40 1.66 17.97
N TRP A 82 9.50 1.56 16.63
CA TRP A 82 10.12 2.60 15.81
C TRP A 82 9.45 3.97 15.94
N THR A 83 8.14 4.02 16.23
CA THR A 83 7.39 5.27 16.44
C THR A 83 7.90 6.05 17.65
N GLY A 84 8.41 5.36 18.67
CA GLY A 84 9.01 5.97 19.86
C GLY A 84 10.41 6.54 19.62
N TRP A 85 11.04 6.28 18.47
CA TRP A 85 12.34 6.84 18.12
C TRP A 85 12.22 8.24 17.48
N LEU A 86 11.01 8.66 17.12
CA LEU A 86 10.75 9.92 16.42
C LEU A 86 10.72 11.10 17.38
N ARG A 87 11.59 12.08 17.17
CA ARG A 87 11.51 13.40 17.82
C ARG A 87 10.28 14.15 17.32
N ASP A 88 9.75 15.08 18.13
CA ASP A 88 8.57 15.87 17.78
C ASP A 88 8.75 16.68 16.48
N ASP A 89 9.97 17.13 16.18
CA ASP A 89 10.34 17.87 14.98
C ASP A 89 10.53 17.00 13.72
N THR A 90 10.37 15.68 13.83
CA THR A 90 10.60 14.78 12.70
C THR A 90 9.47 14.90 11.68
N GLU A 91 9.76 15.39 10.47
CA GLU A 91 8.78 15.45 9.37
C GLU A 91 8.24 14.04 9.02
N VAL A 92 6.93 13.85 9.22
CA VAL A 92 6.22 12.63 8.83
C VAL A 92 5.53 12.80 7.48
N CYS A 93 4.95 13.98 7.22
CA CYS A 93 4.33 14.30 5.93
C CYS A 93 5.10 15.41 5.23
N ARG A 94 5.95 15.05 4.26
CA ARG A 94 6.72 16.03 3.49
C ARG A 94 5.85 16.99 2.65
N CYS A 95 4.71 16.53 2.13
CA CYS A 95 3.90 17.38 1.24
C CYS A 95 3.15 18.50 1.96
N GLU A 96 2.86 18.32 3.25
CA GLU A 96 2.11 19.27 4.09
C GLU A 96 2.97 19.75 5.27
N GLU A 97 4.26 19.39 5.26
CA GLU A 97 5.26 19.76 6.28
C GLU A 97 4.83 19.43 7.72
N VAL A 98 4.15 18.29 7.91
CA VAL A 98 3.60 17.88 9.21
C VAL A 98 4.64 17.06 9.99
N PRO A 99 5.07 17.52 11.17
CA PRO A 99 5.99 16.80 12.02
C PRO A 99 5.28 15.78 12.93
N ALA A 100 6.04 14.85 13.52
CA ALA A 100 5.51 13.78 14.36
C ALA A 100 4.78 14.31 15.60
N GLY A 101 5.23 15.43 16.17
CA GLY A 101 4.59 16.09 17.31
C GLY A 101 3.15 16.49 17.03
N CYS A 102 2.85 17.05 15.85
CA CYS A 102 1.48 17.42 15.47
C CYS A 102 0.55 16.20 15.34
N VAL A 103 1.09 15.05 14.89
CA VAL A 103 0.32 13.80 14.86
C VAL A 103 0.03 13.29 16.27
N ARG A 104 1.01 13.38 17.17
CA ARG A 104 0.82 13.01 18.59
C ARG A 104 -0.19 13.91 19.28
N GLU A 105 -0.06 15.23 19.15
CA GLU A 105 -1.02 16.21 19.67
C GLU A 105 -2.44 15.90 19.17
N ALA A 106 -2.60 15.60 17.88
CA ALA A 106 -3.90 15.24 17.33
C ALA A 106 -4.52 14.00 18.00
N VAL A 107 -3.70 13.00 18.35
CA VAL A 107 -4.15 11.75 18.98
C VAL A 107 -4.39 11.93 20.48
N GLU A 108 -3.41 12.50 21.19
CA GLU A 108 -3.36 12.56 22.65
C GLU A 108 -4.23 13.70 23.21
N ASP A 109 -4.18 14.88 22.59
CA ASP A 109 -4.84 16.09 23.11
C ASP A 109 -6.18 16.37 22.42
N LEU A 110 -6.28 16.09 21.11
CA LEU A 110 -7.47 16.37 20.31
C LEU A 110 -8.37 15.13 20.10
N GLY A 111 -7.95 13.96 20.59
CA GLY A 111 -8.76 12.74 20.62
C GLY A 111 -8.92 12.03 19.28
N ALA A 112 -7.98 12.18 18.35
CA ALA A 112 -7.99 11.44 17.09
C ALA A 112 -7.76 9.95 17.32
N GLY A 113 -8.84 9.15 17.18
CA GLY A 113 -8.79 7.69 17.29
C GLY A 113 -8.56 6.96 15.97
N ASP A 114 -8.45 7.69 14.84
CA ASP A 114 -8.25 7.11 13.52
C ASP A 114 -7.45 8.02 12.57
N VAL A 115 -6.90 7.43 11.51
CA VAL A 115 -6.10 8.12 10.47
C VAL A 115 -6.89 9.21 9.77
N ARG A 116 -8.21 9.02 9.60
CA ARG A 116 -9.07 10.01 8.96
C ARG A 116 -9.13 11.29 9.80
N THR A 117 -9.25 11.16 11.11
CA THR A 117 -9.33 12.27 12.06
C THR A 117 -7.99 12.96 12.18
N VAL A 118 -6.89 12.21 12.27
CA VAL A 118 -5.53 12.78 12.20
C VAL A 118 -5.34 13.57 10.90
N LYS A 119 -5.76 13.01 9.75
CA LYS A 119 -5.72 13.69 8.45
C LYS A 119 -6.52 15.01 8.52
N LEU A 120 -7.75 15.01 9.04
CA LEU A 120 -8.56 16.23 9.16
C LEU A 120 -7.94 17.31 10.07
N LEU A 121 -7.32 16.91 11.18
CA LEU A 121 -6.74 17.85 12.15
C LEU A 121 -5.37 18.39 11.73
N THR A 122 -4.56 17.58 11.03
CA THR A 122 -3.15 17.90 10.73
C THR A 122 -2.87 18.14 9.25
N ARG A 123 -3.82 17.83 8.36
CA ARG A 123 -3.66 17.73 6.91
C ARG A 123 -2.71 16.62 6.42
N ALA A 124 -2.11 15.83 7.30
CA ALA A 124 -1.22 14.73 6.91
C ALA A 124 -1.91 13.78 5.92
N GLY A 125 -1.31 13.63 4.73
CA GLY A 125 -1.87 12.82 3.64
C GLY A 125 -2.76 13.56 2.65
N MET A 126 -2.99 14.87 2.80
CA MET A 126 -3.76 15.67 1.83
C MET A 126 -2.92 16.30 0.70
N GLY A 127 -1.59 16.29 0.83
CA GLY A 127 -0.72 16.90 -0.18
C GLY A 127 -0.59 16.10 -1.47
N TRP A 128 0.30 16.51 -2.37
CA TRP A 128 0.41 15.97 -3.74
C TRP A 128 0.51 14.44 -3.83
N CYS A 129 1.22 13.79 -2.89
CA CYS A 129 1.34 12.33 -2.85
C CYS A 129 0.08 11.60 -2.38
N GLN A 130 -0.93 12.32 -1.88
CA GLN A 130 -2.20 11.78 -1.37
C GLN A 130 -1.99 10.63 -0.38
N GLY A 131 -1.13 10.87 0.62
CA GLY A 131 -0.85 9.91 1.69
C GLY A 131 -0.04 8.68 1.28
N ARG A 132 0.48 8.60 0.04
CA ARG A 132 1.27 7.44 -0.42
C ARG A 132 2.54 7.22 0.39
N MET A 133 3.19 8.30 0.82
CA MET A 133 4.44 8.24 1.57
C MET A 133 4.19 8.21 3.09
N CYS A 134 3.39 9.14 3.60
CA CYS A 134 3.20 9.30 5.05
C CYS A 134 2.10 8.40 5.64
N GLY A 135 1.18 7.85 4.82
CA GLY A 135 0.00 7.13 5.29
C GLY A 135 0.31 5.99 6.28
N PRO A 136 1.23 5.05 5.95
CA PRO A 136 1.61 3.98 6.88
C PRO A 136 2.21 4.50 8.19
N ALA A 137 3.01 5.57 8.14
CA ALA A 137 3.62 6.17 9.32
C ALA A 137 2.57 6.86 10.21
N VAL A 138 1.64 7.62 9.60
CA VAL A 138 0.53 8.27 10.28
C VAL A 138 -0.38 7.22 10.94
N ALA A 139 -0.68 6.12 10.26
CA ALA A 139 -1.45 5.01 10.84
C ALA A 139 -0.77 4.40 12.06
N ALA A 140 0.54 4.15 11.98
CA ALA A 140 1.29 3.63 13.12
C ALA A 140 1.32 4.61 14.30
N LEU A 141 1.48 5.91 14.04
CA LEU A 141 1.47 6.96 15.07
C LEU A 141 0.08 7.19 15.69
N ALA A 142 -0.99 7.00 14.90
CA ALA A 142 -2.37 7.07 15.38
C ALA A 142 -2.81 5.85 16.21
N GLY A 143 -1.92 4.89 16.44
CA GLY A 143 -2.28 3.65 17.14
C GLY A 143 -3.10 2.67 16.30
N GLU A 144 -3.30 2.94 15.00
CA GLU A 144 -3.83 1.98 14.03
C GLU A 144 -2.75 0.95 13.65
N GLY A 145 -2.33 0.18 14.65
CA GLY A 145 -1.34 -0.88 14.50
C GLY A 145 -1.88 -2.08 13.71
N ALA A 146 -0.98 -3.01 13.41
CA ALA A 146 -1.30 -4.27 12.72
C ALA A 146 -2.38 -5.13 13.42
N SER A 147 -2.68 -4.83 14.68
CA SER A 147 -3.60 -5.56 15.56
C SER A 147 -5.00 -4.93 15.68
N SER A 148 -5.25 -3.75 15.10
CA SER A 148 -6.58 -3.12 15.18
C SER A 148 -7.56 -3.88 14.27
N PRO A 149 -8.75 -4.30 14.76
CA PRO A 149 -9.76 -4.96 13.95
C PRO A 149 -10.20 -4.01 12.83
N GLY A 150 -9.81 -4.32 11.59
CA GLY A 150 -10.06 -3.49 10.41
C GLY A 150 -8.79 -3.03 9.68
N GLY A 151 -7.67 -2.84 10.41
CA GLY A 151 -6.46 -2.19 9.87
C GLY A 151 -6.74 -0.79 9.28
N ALA A 152 -5.70 -0.01 8.99
CA ALA A 152 -5.88 1.21 8.20
C ALA A 152 -6.45 0.81 6.83
N ALA A 153 -7.72 1.11 6.58
CA ALA A 153 -8.31 0.89 5.27
C ALA A 153 -7.51 1.69 4.24
N PRO A 154 -7.12 1.10 3.10
CA PRO A 154 -6.37 1.84 2.09
C PRO A 154 -7.17 3.07 1.65
N ASP A 155 -6.51 4.24 1.66
CA ASP A 155 -7.14 5.51 1.31
C ASP A 155 -7.73 5.40 -0.11
N ARG A 156 -9.03 5.67 -0.26
CA ARG A 156 -9.72 5.58 -1.56
C ARG A 156 -9.30 6.75 -2.43
N ARG A 157 -8.56 6.45 -3.49
CA ARG A 157 -8.05 7.42 -4.45
C ARG A 157 -8.67 7.12 -5.82
N PRO A 158 -9.77 7.80 -6.20
CA PRO A 158 -10.43 7.55 -7.49
C PRO A 158 -9.50 7.86 -8.67
N LEU A 159 -8.53 8.77 -8.48
CA LEU A 159 -7.47 9.07 -9.43
C LEU A 159 -6.13 8.62 -8.85
N SER A 160 -5.35 7.90 -9.65
CA SER A 160 -4.03 7.37 -9.24
C SER A 160 -2.97 8.46 -9.06
N CYS A 161 -3.17 9.61 -9.68
CA CYS A 161 -2.39 10.83 -9.53
C CYS A 161 -3.29 12.06 -9.74
N PRO A 162 -2.85 13.25 -9.31
CA PRO A 162 -3.57 14.49 -9.61
C PRO A 162 -3.73 14.68 -11.12
N VAL A 163 -4.97 14.93 -11.55
CA VAL A 163 -5.32 15.22 -12.96
C VAL A 163 -5.84 16.67 -13.04
N PRO A 164 -5.33 17.50 -13.98
CA PRO A 164 -5.88 18.83 -14.20
C PRO A 164 -7.37 18.81 -14.54
N LEU A 165 -8.16 19.71 -13.95
CA LEU A 165 -9.60 19.77 -14.17
C LEU A 165 -9.98 19.94 -15.66
N ARG A 166 -9.17 20.64 -16.45
CA ARG A 166 -9.40 20.80 -17.90
C ARG A 166 -9.48 19.46 -18.63
N HIS A 167 -8.65 18.48 -18.28
CA HIS A 167 -8.67 17.18 -18.95
C HIS A 167 -9.94 16.40 -18.61
N LEU A 168 -10.52 16.62 -17.42
CA LEU A 168 -11.80 16.03 -17.05
C LEU A 168 -12.97 16.73 -17.75
N ALA A 169 -12.88 18.06 -17.93
CA ALA A 169 -13.90 18.85 -18.62
C ALA A 169 -13.95 18.57 -20.14
N GLU A 170 -12.83 18.11 -20.71
CA GLU A 170 -12.70 17.73 -22.13
C GLU A 170 -13.05 16.26 -22.42
N LEU A 171 -13.43 15.47 -21.41
CA LEU A 171 -13.84 14.08 -21.63
C LEU A 171 -15.10 14.03 -22.51
N PRO A 172 -15.16 13.11 -23.48
CA PRO A 172 -16.38 12.90 -24.24
C PRO A 172 -17.53 12.53 -23.29
N ALA A 173 -18.74 13.02 -23.58
CA ALA A 173 -19.93 12.62 -22.84
C ALA A 173 -20.01 11.09 -22.82
N THR A 174 -20.19 10.50 -21.65
CA THR A 174 -20.38 9.06 -21.52
C THR A 174 -21.71 8.69 -22.14
N ASP A 175 -21.70 7.90 -23.21
CA ASP A 175 -22.89 7.22 -23.70
C ASP A 175 -23.41 6.33 -22.57
N GLY A 176 -24.57 6.71 -22.02
CA GLY A 176 -25.23 6.02 -20.90
C GLY A 176 -25.85 4.69 -21.29
#